data_AF-R7D9M3-F1
#
_entry.id   AF-R7D9M3-F1
#
_cell.length_a   1.000
_cell.length_b   1.000
_cell.length_c   1.000
_cell.angle_alpha   90.00
_cell.angle_beta   90.00
_cell.angle_gamma   90.00
#
_symmetry.space_group_name_H-M   'P 1'
#
loop_
_entity.id
_entity.type
_entity.pdbx_description
1 polymer ?
#
loop_
_entity_poly.entity_id
_entity_poly.type
_entity_poly.pdbx_seq_one_letter_code
_entity_poly.pdbx_strand_id
1 'polypeptide(L)'
;MTRKERLQAIDPKKVIVFDTETTGLNIGGSRRDEILSLAVMNLDGDVLFCDLLKPSERKKWPKAESINGISPSMVKDKQTIIERRSEIEPIFKSAKLYVAYNADFDLGFLRASGLDIPDRQTFDVMKEFAKIHGAWDGAHDGWSWCKLEDCAAFYGYRDFGAHDALNDVRATAHCFNSILDDFLFGEPRRRPKRVKDEFGDSYFEYGDEEFRSIVCSGYAASLADAVNANNAPLVNENQQQTEHEKDSLSNQTTSNHAMPDHRNTNKALVLIGSACALVGLVIAVLGAAIVGVPIAILGALLAFGSKGRK
;
A
#
# COMPACT_ATOMS: atom_id res chain seq x y z
N MET A 1 -22.16 17.87 -23.18
CA MET A 1 -21.93 16.75 -22.28
C MET A 1 -20.48 16.81 -21.78
N THR A 2 -20.27 16.95 -20.48
CA THR A 2 -18.94 17.00 -19.84
C THR A 2 -18.20 15.66 -19.96
N ARG A 3 -16.91 15.60 -19.59
CA ARG A 3 -16.17 14.32 -19.54
C ARG A 3 -16.83 13.33 -18.57
N LYS A 4 -17.22 13.81 -17.37
CA LYS A 4 -17.94 13.03 -16.37
C LYS A 4 -19.23 12.45 -16.93
N GLU A 5 -20.09 13.30 -17.50
CA GLU A 5 -21.37 12.88 -18.07
C GLU A 5 -21.19 11.85 -19.20
N ARG A 6 -20.17 11.99 -20.05
CA ARG A 6 -19.87 11.00 -21.10
C ARG A 6 -19.45 9.65 -20.55
N LEU A 7 -18.68 9.62 -19.46
CA LEU A 7 -18.25 8.37 -18.80
C LEU A 7 -19.44 7.70 -18.11
N GLN A 8 -20.27 8.47 -17.40
CA GLN A 8 -21.47 7.96 -16.71
C GLN A 8 -22.57 7.51 -17.68
N ALA A 9 -22.61 8.03 -18.91
CA ALA A 9 -23.56 7.62 -19.93
C ALA A 9 -23.23 6.30 -20.62
N ILE A 10 -22.04 5.72 -20.38
CA ILE A 10 -21.69 4.41 -20.92
C ILE A 10 -22.49 3.35 -20.17
N ASP A 11 -23.14 2.44 -20.91
CA ASP A 11 -23.80 1.27 -20.33
C ASP A 11 -22.83 0.54 -19.37
N PRO A 12 -23.17 0.39 -18.07
CA PRO A 12 -22.32 -0.29 -17.09
C PRO A 12 -21.86 -1.68 -17.52
N LYS A 13 -22.66 -2.42 -18.31
CA LYS A 13 -22.29 -3.73 -18.86
C LYS A 13 -21.20 -3.67 -19.92
N LYS A 14 -20.94 -2.48 -20.45
CA LYS A 14 -19.91 -2.17 -21.46
C LYS A 14 -18.67 -1.51 -20.85
N VAL A 15 -18.68 -1.24 -19.55
CA VAL A 15 -17.50 -0.85 -18.79
C VAL A 15 -16.96 -2.11 -18.14
N ILE A 16 -15.74 -2.50 -18.47
CA ILE A 16 -15.08 -3.62 -17.80
C ILE A 16 -13.97 -3.11 -16.89
N VAL A 17 -13.91 -3.68 -15.71
CA VAL A 17 -12.89 -3.48 -14.69
C VAL A 17 -12.08 -4.77 -14.59
N PHE A 18 -10.76 -4.68 -14.64
CA PHE A 18 -9.91 -5.87 -14.64
C PHE A 18 -8.60 -5.63 -13.90
N ASP A 19 -8.02 -6.74 -13.46
CA ASP A 19 -6.75 -6.80 -12.76
C ASP A 19 -6.05 -8.14 -13.05
N THR A 20 -4.72 -8.13 -13.06
CA THR A 20 -3.89 -9.31 -13.23
C THR A 20 -2.89 -9.49 -12.09
N GLU A 21 -2.80 -10.74 -11.64
CA GLU A 21 -1.65 -11.18 -10.86
C GLU A 21 -0.65 -11.86 -11.77
N THR A 22 0.64 -11.59 -11.60
CA THR A 22 1.68 -12.05 -12.53
C THR A 22 2.86 -12.69 -11.81
N THR A 23 3.73 -13.37 -12.55
CA THR A 23 4.98 -13.93 -12.01
C THR A 23 6.04 -12.86 -11.69
N GLY A 24 5.77 -11.60 -12.04
CA GLY A 24 6.70 -10.47 -11.93
C GLY A 24 6.32 -9.32 -12.86
N LEU A 25 7.20 -8.33 -13.03
CA LEU A 25 6.87 -7.06 -13.69
C LEU A 25 7.37 -6.95 -15.14
N ASN A 26 8.10 -7.95 -15.65
CA ASN A 26 8.74 -7.85 -16.96
C ASN A 26 7.84 -8.35 -18.09
N ILE A 27 7.22 -7.45 -18.84
CA ILE A 27 6.31 -7.79 -19.96
C ILE A 27 7.05 -8.36 -21.19
N GLY A 28 8.36 -8.12 -21.34
CA GLY A 28 9.09 -8.38 -22.58
C GLY A 28 10.41 -9.13 -22.47
N GLY A 29 11.01 -9.43 -23.63
CA GLY A 29 12.33 -10.06 -23.75
C GLY A 29 12.36 -11.55 -23.42
N SER A 30 13.57 -12.10 -23.32
CA SER A 30 13.82 -13.55 -23.15
C SER A 30 13.45 -14.12 -21.78
N ARG A 31 13.01 -13.27 -20.84
CA ARG A 31 12.60 -13.65 -19.49
C ARG A 31 11.31 -12.92 -19.09
N ARG A 32 10.35 -12.86 -20.01
CA ARG A 32 9.03 -12.30 -19.72
C ARG A 32 8.38 -13.00 -18.52
N ASP A 33 7.68 -12.22 -17.74
CA ASP A 33 6.74 -12.68 -16.74
C ASP A 33 5.41 -13.04 -17.41
N GLU A 34 4.60 -13.82 -16.71
CA GLU A 34 3.35 -14.36 -17.23
C GLU A 34 2.21 -14.12 -16.24
N ILE A 35 0.98 -14.08 -16.73
CA ILE A 35 -0.23 -13.93 -15.91
C ILE A 35 -0.49 -15.24 -15.15
N LEU A 36 -0.76 -15.10 -13.85
CA LEU A 36 -1.11 -16.15 -12.90
C LEU A 36 -2.59 -16.12 -12.49
N SER A 37 -3.20 -14.94 -12.47
CA SER A 37 -4.64 -14.75 -12.24
C SER A 37 -5.14 -13.61 -13.10
N LEU A 38 -6.37 -13.72 -13.59
CA LEU A 38 -7.07 -12.63 -14.24
C LEU A 38 -8.47 -12.56 -13.65
N ALA A 39 -8.88 -11.37 -13.20
CA ALA A 39 -10.26 -11.06 -12.88
C ALA A 39 -10.77 -9.97 -13.83
N VAL A 40 -12.01 -10.13 -14.30
CA VAL A 40 -12.74 -9.17 -15.12
C VAL A 40 -14.17 -9.10 -14.63
N MET A 41 -14.64 -7.90 -14.33
CA MET A 41 -15.99 -7.62 -13.86
C MET A 41 -16.57 -6.48 -14.71
N ASN A 42 -17.88 -6.44 -14.93
CA ASN A 42 -18.51 -5.23 -15.45
C ASN A 42 -18.84 -4.25 -14.32
N LEU A 43 -19.29 -3.04 -14.65
CA LEU A 43 -19.61 -2.03 -13.63
C LEU A 43 -20.93 -2.31 -12.88
N ASP A 44 -21.77 -3.23 -13.38
CA ASP A 44 -22.94 -3.76 -12.63
C ASP A 44 -22.53 -4.75 -11.52
N GLY A 45 -21.27 -5.21 -11.52
CA GLY A 45 -20.75 -6.17 -10.55
C GLY A 45 -20.78 -7.62 -11.03
N ASP A 46 -21.20 -7.89 -12.27
CA ASP A 46 -21.13 -9.24 -12.83
C ASP A 46 -19.67 -9.63 -13.09
N VAL A 47 -19.23 -10.73 -12.49
CA VAL A 47 -17.91 -11.31 -12.75
C VAL A 47 -17.95 -12.03 -14.09
N LEU A 48 -17.26 -11.48 -15.09
CA LEU A 48 -17.22 -11.98 -16.46
C LEU A 48 -16.14 -13.04 -16.66
N PHE A 49 -15.03 -12.92 -15.92
CA PHE A 49 -13.96 -13.91 -15.86
C PHE A 49 -13.24 -13.80 -14.51
N CYS A 50 -12.92 -14.92 -13.87
CA CYS A 50 -12.10 -14.94 -12.67
C CYS A 50 -11.53 -16.35 -12.49
N ASP A 51 -10.24 -16.54 -12.80
CA ASP A 51 -9.58 -17.83 -12.58
C ASP A 51 -8.06 -17.65 -12.50
N LEU A 52 -7.43 -18.68 -11.92
CA LEU A 52 -6.00 -18.88 -11.98
C LEU A 52 -5.59 -19.45 -13.33
N LEU A 53 -4.43 -19.03 -13.80
CA LEU A 53 -3.88 -19.36 -15.09
C LEU A 53 -2.49 -19.98 -14.91
N LYS A 54 -2.23 -21.03 -15.68
CA LYS A 54 -0.92 -21.68 -15.68
C LYS A 54 0.06 -20.89 -16.55
N PRO A 55 1.22 -20.46 -16.02
CA PRO A 55 2.28 -19.90 -16.84
C PRO A 55 2.90 -21.01 -17.71
N SER A 56 3.28 -20.67 -18.94
CA SER A 56 3.81 -21.62 -19.92
C SER A 56 5.30 -21.87 -19.75
N GLU A 57 6.07 -20.86 -19.34
CA GLU A 57 7.53 -20.89 -19.27
C GLU A 57 8.06 -20.78 -17.83
N ARG A 58 7.46 -19.90 -17.03
CA ARG A 58 7.89 -19.63 -15.65
C ARG A 58 7.54 -20.79 -14.73
N LYS A 59 8.53 -21.24 -13.96
CA LYS A 59 8.38 -22.37 -13.02
C LYS A 59 8.35 -21.95 -11.55
N LYS A 60 8.86 -20.76 -11.24
CA LYS A 60 8.98 -20.20 -9.87
C LYS A 60 8.95 -18.68 -9.93
N TRP A 61 8.39 -18.04 -8.91
CA TRP A 61 8.28 -16.58 -8.79
C TRP A 61 8.22 -16.14 -7.32
N PRO A 62 9.24 -16.44 -6.51
CA PRO A 62 9.15 -16.28 -5.05
C PRO A 62 8.83 -14.85 -4.60
N LYS A 63 9.27 -13.84 -5.35
CA LYS A 63 8.94 -12.44 -5.06
C LYS A 63 7.46 -12.14 -5.29
N ALA A 64 6.90 -12.56 -6.43
CA ALA A 64 5.48 -12.34 -6.72
C ALA A 64 4.59 -13.20 -5.80
N GLU A 65 4.97 -14.45 -5.55
CA GLU A 65 4.26 -15.35 -4.62
C GLU A 65 4.19 -14.77 -3.20
N SER A 66 5.25 -14.09 -2.74
CA SER A 66 5.21 -13.42 -1.42
C SER A 66 4.25 -12.22 -1.34
N ILE A 67 3.78 -11.72 -2.50
CA ILE A 67 2.88 -10.57 -2.59
C ILE A 67 1.44 -11.07 -2.80
N ASN A 68 1.21 -11.89 -3.82
CA ASN A 68 -0.13 -12.34 -4.21
C ASN A 68 -0.53 -13.73 -3.71
N GLY A 69 0.39 -14.44 -3.05
CA GLY A 69 0.12 -15.76 -2.48
C GLY A 69 -0.11 -16.88 -3.50
N ILE A 70 0.04 -16.63 -4.81
CA ILE A 70 -0.20 -17.64 -5.84
C ILE A 70 1.05 -18.50 -5.99
N SER A 71 0.98 -19.75 -5.55
CA SER A 71 2.10 -20.69 -5.65
C SER A 71 2.09 -21.50 -6.95
N PRO A 72 3.24 -22.06 -7.39
CA PRO A 72 3.28 -22.96 -8.54
C PRO A 72 2.33 -24.17 -8.43
N SER A 73 2.06 -24.66 -7.21
CA SER A 73 1.16 -25.80 -7.02
C SER A 73 -0.31 -25.45 -7.22
N MET A 74 -0.71 -24.19 -7.01
CA MET A 74 -2.07 -23.71 -7.25
C MET A 74 -2.40 -23.63 -8.75
N VAL A 75 -1.40 -23.35 -9.59
CA VAL A 75 -1.58 -23.14 -11.03
C VAL A 75 -1.18 -24.33 -11.91
N LYS A 76 -0.53 -25.37 -11.34
CA LYS A 76 0.08 -26.48 -12.11
C LYS A 76 -0.89 -27.23 -13.04
N ASP A 77 -2.16 -27.35 -12.63
CA ASP A 77 -3.22 -28.08 -13.33
C ASP A 77 -4.25 -27.14 -13.98
N LYS A 78 -3.98 -25.83 -13.96
CA LYS A 78 -4.83 -24.82 -14.60
C LYS A 78 -4.55 -24.75 -16.09
N GLN A 79 -5.52 -24.19 -16.82
CA GLN A 79 -5.33 -23.85 -18.22
C GLN A 79 -4.46 -22.60 -18.35
N THR A 80 -3.71 -22.52 -19.45
CA THR A 80 -2.96 -21.33 -19.84
C THR A 80 -3.90 -20.24 -20.35
N ILE A 81 -3.43 -19.00 -20.35
CA ILE A 81 -4.21 -17.87 -20.87
C ILE A 81 -4.60 -18.03 -22.35
N ILE A 82 -3.76 -18.68 -23.16
CA ILE A 82 -4.05 -18.96 -24.57
C ILE A 82 -5.13 -20.02 -24.73
N GLU A 83 -5.16 -21.04 -23.87
CA GLU A 83 -6.25 -22.03 -23.86
C GLU A 83 -7.59 -21.41 -23.45
N ARG A 84 -7.57 -20.35 -22.62
CA ARG A 84 -8.76 -19.58 -22.22
C ARG A 84 -9.11 -18.43 -23.17
N ARG A 85 -8.41 -18.27 -24.30
CA ARG A 85 -8.57 -17.16 -25.24
C ARG A 85 -10.03 -16.94 -25.67
N SER A 86 -10.74 -18.02 -26.00
CA SER A 86 -12.12 -17.95 -26.51
C SER A 86 -13.12 -17.43 -25.47
N GLU A 87 -12.78 -17.48 -24.19
CA GLU A 87 -13.59 -16.90 -23.11
C GLU A 87 -13.21 -15.43 -22.86
N ILE A 88 -11.92 -15.11 -22.90
CA ILE A 88 -11.39 -13.79 -22.50
C ILE A 88 -11.58 -12.74 -23.61
N GLU A 89 -11.17 -13.02 -24.85
CA GLU A 89 -11.18 -12.01 -25.91
C GLU A 89 -12.57 -11.41 -26.19
N PRO A 90 -13.68 -12.18 -26.23
CA PRO A 90 -15.00 -11.60 -26.46
C PRO A 90 -15.39 -10.56 -25.40
N ILE A 91 -14.98 -10.74 -24.14
CA ILE A 91 -15.25 -9.79 -23.05
C ILE A 91 -14.64 -8.43 -23.39
N PHE A 92 -13.33 -8.39 -23.63
CA PHE A 92 -12.60 -7.17 -23.98
C PHE A 92 -13.08 -6.57 -25.30
N LYS A 93 -13.35 -7.38 -26.33
CA LYS A 93 -13.87 -6.91 -27.62
C LYS A 93 -15.22 -6.24 -27.50
N SER A 94 -16.07 -6.71 -26.59
CA SER A 94 -17.41 -6.20 -26.37
C SER A 94 -17.47 -4.90 -25.56
N ALA A 95 -16.38 -4.55 -24.85
CA ALA A 95 -16.31 -3.38 -23.98
C ALA A 95 -16.20 -2.07 -24.78
N LYS A 96 -16.68 -1.00 -24.16
CA LYS A 96 -16.56 0.39 -24.61
C LYS A 96 -15.52 1.17 -23.81
N LEU A 97 -15.38 0.84 -22.53
CA LEU A 97 -14.41 1.45 -21.61
C LEU A 97 -13.68 0.36 -20.84
N TYR A 98 -12.36 0.48 -20.79
CA TYR A 98 -11.49 -0.25 -19.89
C TYR A 98 -11.23 0.57 -18.64
N VAL A 99 -11.37 -0.06 -17.47
CA VAL A 99 -11.03 0.54 -16.18
C VAL A 99 -10.07 -0.41 -15.47
N ALA A 100 -8.94 0.10 -15.02
CA ALA A 100 -7.98 -0.67 -14.23
C ALA A 100 -7.13 0.29 -13.40
N TYR A 101 -6.48 -0.23 -12.37
CA TYR A 101 -5.49 0.51 -11.59
C TYR A 101 -4.12 0.25 -12.21
N ASN A 102 -3.49 1.27 -12.83
CA ASN A 102 -2.27 1.09 -13.64
C ASN A 102 -2.51 0.27 -14.93
N ALA A 103 -3.57 0.61 -15.66
CA ALA A 103 -4.10 -0.16 -16.80
C ALA A 103 -3.09 -0.58 -17.88
N ASP A 104 -2.05 0.21 -18.12
CA ASP A 104 -1.03 -0.12 -19.13
C ASP A 104 -0.26 -1.40 -18.78
N PHE A 105 -0.12 -1.70 -17.49
CA PHE A 105 0.52 -2.91 -17.00
C PHE A 105 -0.28 -4.16 -17.42
N ASP A 106 -1.54 -4.24 -17.00
CA ASP A 106 -2.44 -5.36 -17.29
C ASP A 106 -2.67 -5.54 -18.78
N LEU A 107 -2.98 -4.45 -19.50
CA LEU A 107 -3.15 -4.48 -20.95
C LEU A 107 -1.88 -4.93 -21.67
N GLY A 108 -0.71 -4.52 -21.16
CA GLY A 108 0.59 -4.96 -21.64
C GLY A 108 0.77 -6.46 -21.51
N PHE A 109 0.50 -7.02 -20.32
CA PHE A 109 0.55 -8.46 -20.07
C PHE A 109 -0.46 -9.25 -20.92
N LEU A 110 -1.72 -8.81 -20.99
CA LEU A 110 -2.76 -9.47 -21.77
C LEU A 110 -2.38 -9.56 -23.26
N ARG A 111 -1.87 -8.47 -23.84
CA ARG A 111 -1.42 -8.43 -25.24
C ARG A 111 -0.15 -9.24 -25.47
N ALA A 112 0.84 -9.12 -24.57
CA ALA A 112 2.09 -9.88 -24.65
C ALA A 112 1.90 -11.40 -24.50
N SER A 113 0.79 -11.80 -23.86
CA SER A 113 0.36 -13.19 -23.76
C SER A 113 -0.12 -13.77 -25.10
N GLY A 114 -0.38 -12.92 -26.10
CA GLY A 114 -0.90 -13.31 -27.41
C GLY A 114 -2.42 -13.31 -27.52
N LEU A 115 -3.12 -12.56 -26.65
CA LEU A 115 -4.55 -12.27 -26.81
C LEU A 115 -4.76 -11.08 -27.74
N ASP A 116 -5.79 -11.14 -28.58
CA ASP A 116 -6.28 -10.04 -29.40
C ASP A 116 -7.18 -9.10 -28.56
N ILE A 117 -6.54 -8.19 -27.84
CA ILE A 117 -7.20 -7.18 -27.01
C ILE A 117 -7.20 -5.83 -27.74
N PRO A 118 -8.36 -5.37 -28.27
CA PRO A 118 -8.42 -4.16 -29.06
C PRO A 118 -8.16 -2.93 -28.20
N ASP A 119 -7.70 -1.86 -28.84
CA ASP A 119 -7.68 -0.54 -28.22
C ASP A 119 -9.11 -0.05 -27.97
N ARG A 120 -9.29 0.46 -26.76
CA ARG A 120 -10.52 1.10 -26.28
C ARG A 120 -10.15 2.35 -25.52
N GLN A 121 -11.16 3.17 -25.24
CA GLN A 121 -10.99 4.20 -24.24
C GLN A 121 -10.60 3.52 -22.91
N THR A 122 -9.59 4.05 -22.24
CA THR A 122 -9.09 3.53 -20.98
C THR A 122 -9.18 4.61 -19.91
N PHE A 123 -9.69 4.23 -18.75
CA PHE A 123 -9.67 5.01 -17.52
C PHE A 123 -8.70 4.34 -16.55
N ASP A 124 -7.54 4.97 -16.36
CA ASP A 124 -6.54 4.50 -15.41
C ASP A 124 -6.80 5.17 -14.06
N VAL A 125 -7.33 4.39 -13.11
CA VAL A 125 -7.75 4.87 -11.79
C VAL A 125 -6.57 5.48 -11.04
N MET A 126 -5.37 4.91 -11.15
CA MET A 126 -4.16 5.41 -10.50
C MET A 126 -3.82 6.82 -10.99
N LYS A 127 -3.82 7.02 -12.31
CA LYS A 127 -3.45 8.31 -12.92
C LYS A 127 -4.50 9.40 -12.71
N GLU A 128 -5.78 9.03 -12.67
CA GLU A 128 -6.86 9.99 -12.37
C GLU A 128 -6.85 10.36 -10.89
N PHE A 129 -6.66 9.38 -10.00
CA PHE A 129 -6.56 9.64 -8.56
C PHE A 129 -5.33 10.48 -8.21
N ALA A 130 -4.20 10.30 -8.91
CA ALA A 130 -2.98 11.11 -8.73
C ALA A 130 -3.25 12.62 -8.74
N LYS A 131 -4.14 13.06 -9.64
CA LYS A 131 -4.53 14.47 -9.81
C LYS A 131 -5.44 14.97 -8.68
N ILE A 132 -6.13 14.06 -7.98
CA ILE A 132 -7.08 14.36 -6.90
C ILE A 132 -6.36 14.40 -5.56
N HIS A 133 -5.59 13.35 -5.24
CA HIS A 133 -4.86 13.28 -3.97
C HIS A 133 -3.72 14.28 -3.90
N GLY A 134 -3.17 14.69 -5.06
CA GLY A 134 -2.42 15.93 -5.20
C GLY A 134 -0.99 15.90 -4.65
N ALA A 135 -0.39 14.73 -4.42
CA ALA A 135 1.03 14.69 -4.08
C ALA A 135 1.86 14.95 -5.33
N TRP A 136 2.78 15.91 -5.28
CA TRP A 136 3.61 16.30 -6.41
C TRP A 136 4.98 15.63 -6.38
N ASP A 137 5.36 15.00 -7.49
CA ASP A 137 6.69 14.50 -7.75
C ASP A 137 7.50 15.53 -8.55
N GLY A 138 8.32 16.30 -7.84
CA GLY A 138 9.19 17.30 -8.45
C GLY A 138 10.27 16.73 -9.37
N ALA A 139 10.64 15.45 -9.24
CA ALA A 139 11.68 14.82 -10.07
C ALA A 139 11.13 14.45 -11.46
N HIS A 140 9.87 14.04 -11.53
CA HIS A 140 9.20 13.63 -12.76
C HIS A 140 8.26 14.71 -13.34
N ASP A 141 8.22 15.89 -12.72
CA ASP A 141 7.34 17.01 -13.07
C ASP A 141 5.85 16.62 -13.22
N GLY A 142 5.37 15.79 -12.30
CA GLY A 142 4.01 15.24 -12.36
C GLY A 142 3.43 14.88 -11.00
N TRP A 143 2.18 14.43 -11.02
CA TRP A 143 1.53 13.90 -9.81
C TRP A 143 2.12 12.53 -9.45
N SER A 144 2.50 12.36 -8.19
CA SER A 144 2.95 11.09 -7.66
C SER A 144 1.81 10.07 -7.74
N TRP A 145 2.14 8.83 -8.07
CA TRP A 145 1.18 7.72 -7.98
C TRP A 145 1.22 7.11 -6.59
N CYS A 146 0.09 6.58 -6.13
CA CYS A 146 -0.01 5.84 -4.88
C CYS A 146 -0.49 4.40 -5.13
N LYS A 147 -0.58 3.59 -4.06
CA LYS A 147 -1.10 2.23 -4.15
C LYS A 147 -2.63 2.23 -4.25
N LEU A 148 -3.21 1.14 -4.74
CA LEU A 148 -4.66 0.96 -4.81
C LEU A 148 -5.27 1.03 -3.40
N GLU A 149 -4.60 0.45 -2.42
CA GLU A 149 -5.01 0.48 -1.01
C GLU A 149 -5.13 1.90 -0.48
N ASP A 150 -4.22 2.80 -0.87
CA ASP A 150 -4.28 4.21 -0.47
C ASP A 150 -5.46 4.94 -1.12
N CYS A 151 -5.69 4.70 -2.41
CA CYS A 151 -6.83 5.24 -3.15
C CYS A 151 -8.16 4.73 -2.57
N ALA A 152 -8.27 3.44 -2.32
CA ALA A 152 -9.43 2.81 -1.74
C ALA A 152 -9.69 3.34 -0.33
N ALA A 153 -8.65 3.41 0.52
CA ALA A 153 -8.78 3.94 1.87
C ALA A 153 -9.18 5.41 1.90
N PHE A 154 -8.72 6.21 0.94
CA PHE A 154 -9.14 7.60 0.75
C PHE A 154 -10.64 7.73 0.52
N TYR A 155 -11.21 6.82 -0.26
CA TYR A 155 -12.66 6.74 -0.51
C TYR A 155 -13.40 5.79 0.45
N GLY A 156 -12.81 5.49 1.62
CA GLY A 156 -13.47 4.71 2.67
C GLY A 156 -13.62 3.22 2.40
N TYR A 157 -12.96 2.67 1.37
CA TYR A 157 -12.96 1.24 1.05
C TYR A 157 -11.66 0.60 1.58
N ARG A 158 -11.75 -0.16 2.67
CA ARG A 158 -10.60 -0.69 3.42
C ARG A 158 -10.69 -2.19 3.62
N ASP A 159 -9.57 -2.79 3.99
CA ASP A 159 -9.46 -4.18 4.43
C ASP A 159 -10.06 -5.20 3.43
N PHE A 160 -9.95 -4.89 2.13
CA PHE A 160 -10.58 -5.68 1.07
C PHE A 160 -9.78 -6.92 0.65
N GLY A 161 -8.64 -7.19 1.30
CA GLY A 161 -7.74 -8.29 0.94
C GLY A 161 -7.03 -8.04 -0.39
N ALA A 162 -6.15 -7.03 -0.40
CA ALA A 162 -5.36 -6.64 -1.57
C ALA A 162 -4.44 -7.76 -2.06
N HIS A 163 -4.03 -7.67 -3.34
CA HIS A 163 -3.25 -8.70 -4.05
C HIS A 163 -4.03 -9.99 -4.29
N ASP A 164 -5.34 -9.86 -4.42
CA ASP A 164 -6.25 -10.82 -5.02
C ASP A 164 -6.97 -10.12 -6.17
N ALA A 165 -6.83 -10.63 -7.39
CA ALA A 165 -7.29 -9.94 -8.59
C ALA A 165 -8.77 -9.54 -8.53
N LEU A 166 -9.65 -10.37 -7.94
CA LEU A 166 -11.07 -10.03 -7.88
C LEU A 166 -11.37 -8.97 -6.82
N ASN A 167 -10.69 -9.03 -5.68
CA ASN A 167 -10.79 -8.00 -4.66
C ASN A 167 -10.24 -6.65 -5.17
N ASP A 168 -9.13 -6.68 -5.91
CA ASP A 168 -8.51 -5.50 -6.51
C ASP A 168 -9.40 -4.91 -7.61
N VAL A 169 -10.08 -5.74 -8.41
CA VAL A 169 -11.11 -5.30 -9.36
C VAL A 169 -12.28 -4.59 -8.67
N ARG A 170 -12.76 -5.13 -7.54
CA ARG A 170 -13.86 -4.51 -6.78
C ARG A 170 -13.43 -3.18 -6.16
N ALA A 171 -12.25 -3.12 -5.57
CA ALA A 171 -11.68 -1.90 -5.04
C ALA A 171 -11.49 -0.85 -6.15
N THR A 172 -10.98 -1.27 -7.31
CA THR A 172 -10.81 -0.40 -8.49
C THR A 172 -12.14 0.15 -8.99
N ALA A 173 -13.19 -0.67 -9.05
CA ALA A 173 -14.55 -0.23 -9.42
C ALA A 173 -15.11 0.79 -8.42
N HIS A 174 -14.92 0.55 -7.12
CA HIS A 174 -15.29 1.50 -6.06
C HIS A 174 -14.57 2.84 -6.24
N CYS A 175 -13.25 2.80 -6.42
CA CYS A 175 -12.43 3.99 -6.64
C CYS A 175 -12.81 4.74 -7.91
N PHE A 176 -13.11 4.03 -9.01
CA PHE A 176 -13.59 4.64 -10.25
C PHE A 176 -14.87 5.45 -10.03
N ASN A 177 -15.90 4.85 -9.41
CA ASN A 177 -17.15 5.55 -9.11
C ASN A 177 -16.92 6.73 -8.17
N SER A 178 -16.10 6.55 -7.14
CA SER A 178 -15.79 7.60 -6.16
C SER A 178 -15.05 8.78 -6.80
N ILE A 179 -14.11 8.51 -7.73
CA ILE A 179 -13.42 9.54 -8.51
C ILE A 179 -14.40 10.31 -9.38
N LEU A 180 -15.33 9.63 -10.05
CA LEU A 180 -16.31 10.33 -10.88
C LEU A 180 -17.18 11.28 -10.05
N ASP A 181 -17.46 10.94 -8.80
CA ASP A 181 -18.20 11.78 -7.86
C ASP A 181 -17.35 12.79 -7.08
N ASP A 182 -16.04 12.74 -7.27
CA ASP A 182 -15.11 13.69 -6.67
C ASP A 182 -15.21 15.07 -7.33
N PHE A 183 -15.29 16.12 -6.51
CA PHE A 183 -15.38 17.49 -7.01
C PHE A 183 -14.12 17.91 -7.80
N LEU A 184 -12.97 17.32 -7.50
CA LEU A 184 -11.71 17.57 -8.21
C LEU A 184 -11.58 16.81 -9.54
N PHE A 185 -12.51 15.91 -9.88
CA PHE A 185 -12.43 15.20 -11.17
C PHE A 185 -12.77 16.11 -12.37
N GLY A 186 -13.70 17.04 -12.17
CA GLY A 186 -14.05 18.05 -13.19
C GLY A 186 -13.04 19.19 -13.26
N GLU A 187 -12.50 19.58 -12.11
CA GLU A 187 -11.51 20.65 -11.95
C GLU A 187 -10.31 20.13 -11.14
N PRO A 188 -9.35 19.45 -11.78
CA PRO A 188 -8.20 18.89 -11.08
C PRO A 188 -7.36 19.98 -10.41
N ARG A 189 -6.68 19.61 -9.32
CA ARG A 189 -5.79 20.53 -8.60
C ARG A 189 -4.80 21.20 -9.53
N ARG A 190 -4.48 22.45 -9.21
CA ARG A 190 -3.48 23.20 -9.99
C ARG A 190 -2.10 22.64 -9.69
N ARG A 191 -1.23 22.67 -10.69
CA ARG A 191 0.19 22.36 -10.50
C ARG A 191 0.74 23.28 -9.39
N PRO A 192 1.33 22.73 -8.32
CA PRO A 192 1.85 23.55 -7.23
C PRO A 192 3.05 24.37 -7.66
N LYS A 193 3.27 25.50 -6.98
CA LYS A 193 4.46 26.32 -7.15
C LYS A 193 5.51 25.91 -6.14
N ARG A 194 6.76 25.76 -6.58
CA ARG A 194 7.90 25.60 -5.68
C ARG A 194 8.28 26.96 -5.13
N VAL A 195 8.21 27.11 -3.82
CA VAL A 195 8.52 28.35 -3.08
C VAL A 195 9.57 28.06 -2.02
N LYS A 196 10.15 29.11 -1.43
CA LYS A 196 11.08 29.00 -0.30
C LYS A 196 10.48 29.66 0.93
N ASP A 197 10.69 29.07 2.09
CA ASP A 197 10.37 29.72 3.36
C ASP A 197 11.45 30.74 3.76
N GLU A 198 11.26 31.35 4.94
CA GLU A 198 12.18 32.34 5.51
C GLU A 198 13.57 31.75 5.86
N PHE A 199 13.67 30.43 6.02
CA PHE A 199 14.92 29.71 6.29
C PHE A 199 15.62 29.25 5.00
N GLY A 200 14.97 29.42 3.84
CA GLY A 200 15.46 29.03 2.53
C GLY A 200 15.09 27.60 2.11
N ASP A 201 14.31 26.89 2.93
CA ASP A 201 13.84 25.55 2.65
C ASP A 201 12.73 25.58 1.59
N SER A 202 12.81 24.66 0.64
CA SER A 202 11.88 24.63 -0.49
C SER A 202 10.67 23.74 -0.21
N TYR A 203 9.48 24.25 -0.47
CA TYR A 203 8.23 23.50 -0.37
C TYR A 203 7.29 23.79 -1.55
N PHE A 204 6.22 23.00 -1.66
CA PHE A 204 5.20 23.14 -2.70
C PHE A 204 3.96 23.84 -2.14
N GLU A 205 3.60 24.97 -2.74
CA GLU A 205 2.38 25.72 -2.44
C GLU A 205 1.30 25.39 -3.48
N TYR A 206 0.17 24.85 -3.03
CA TYR A 206 -0.88 24.30 -3.90
C TYR A 206 -1.95 25.31 -4.31
N GLY A 207 -2.09 26.44 -3.60
CA GLY A 207 -2.96 27.55 -4.01
C GLY A 207 -4.44 27.18 -4.23
N ASP A 208 -4.89 26.06 -3.65
CA ASP A 208 -6.27 25.57 -3.77
C ASP A 208 -7.20 26.37 -2.83
N GLU A 209 -8.38 26.76 -3.34
CA GLU A 209 -9.38 27.50 -2.55
C GLU A 209 -10.09 26.62 -1.50
N GLU A 210 -10.25 25.33 -1.81
CA GLU A 210 -10.89 24.35 -0.93
C GLU A 210 -9.84 23.38 -0.34
N PHE A 211 -9.77 23.35 0.98
CA PHE A 211 -8.76 22.56 1.69
C PHE A 211 -9.17 21.09 1.73
N ARG A 212 -8.50 20.26 0.93
CA ARG A 212 -8.49 18.81 1.09
C ARG A 212 -7.07 18.32 1.34
N SER A 213 -6.91 17.44 2.31
CA SER A 213 -5.63 16.85 2.68
C SER A 213 -4.96 16.19 1.46
N ILE A 214 -3.66 16.46 1.31
CA ILE A 214 -2.82 15.75 0.34
C ILE A 214 -2.51 14.38 0.93
N VAL A 215 -2.68 13.35 0.11
CA VAL A 215 -2.45 11.96 0.49
C VAL A 215 -1.31 11.39 -0.34
N CYS A 216 -0.49 10.50 0.25
CA CYS A 216 0.67 9.87 -0.37
C CYS A 216 0.61 8.35 -0.21
N SER A 217 1.53 7.64 -0.86
CA SER A 217 1.71 6.20 -0.62
C SER A 217 1.93 5.90 0.87
N GLY A 218 1.21 4.93 1.42
CA GLY A 218 1.25 4.58 2.85
C GLY A 218 0.15 5.22 3.71
N TYR A 219 -0.80 5.91 3.10
CA TYR A 219 -1.97 6.47 3.78
C TYR A 219 -2.87 5.40 4.40
N ALA A 220 -3.14 4.30 3.69
CA ALA A 220 -3.96 3.22 4.23
C ALA A 220 -3.34 2.66 5.53
N ALA A 221 -2.02 2.52 5.55
CA ALA A 221 -1.28 2.06 6.72
C ALA A 221 -1.34 3.08 7.89
N SER A 222 -1.15 4.37 7.61
CA SER A 222 -1.17 5.40 8.66
C SER A 222 -2.53 5.51 9.37
N LEU A 223 -3.62 5.21 8.65
CA LEU A 223 -4.96 5.16 9.23
C LEU A 223 -5.15 3.97 10.17
N ALA A 224 -4.59 2.81 9.85
CA ALA A 224 -4.64 1.64 10.72
C ALA A 224 -3.88 1.89 12.04
N ASP A 225 -2.73 2.54 11.96
CA ASP A 225 -1.93 2.91 13.14
C ASP A 225 -2.68 3.89 14.05
N ALA A 226 -3.37 4.88 13.48
CA ALA A 226 -4.16 5.84 14.25
C ALA A 226 -5.34 5.19 15.00
N VAL A 227 -6.01 4.22 14.38
CA VAL A 227 -7.09 3.45 15.04
C VAL A 227 -6.53 2.62 16.19
N ASN A 228 -5.37 1.98 16.00
CA ASN A 228 -4.72 1.20 17.06
C ASN A 228 -4.25 2.08 18.23
N ALA A 229 -3.73 3.28 17.95
CA ALA A 229 -3.33 4.25 18.97
C ALA A 229 -4.52 4.77 19.80
N ASN A 230 -5.66 5.04 19.16
CA ASN A 230 -6.86 5.53 19.83
C ASN A 230 -7.60 4.46 20.66
N ASN A 231 -7.31 3.18 20.42
CA ASN A 231 -7.85 2.05 21.19
C ASN A 231 -6.92 1.62 22.35
N ALA A 232 -5.80 2.32 22.58
CA ALA A 232 -4.93 2.07 23.73
C ALA A 232 -5.64 2.50 25.05
N PRO A 233 -5.54 1.72 26.14
CA PRO A 233 -6.23 2.06 27.40
C PRO A 233 -5.75 3.41 27.95
N LEU A 234 -6.68 4.33 28.18
CA LEU A 234 -6.43 5.58 28.91
C LEU A 234 -6.05 5.23 30.37
N VAL A 235 -4.77 5.40 30.72
CA VAL A 235 -4.33 5.33 32.12
C VAL A 235 -4.84 6.59 32.82
N ASN A 236 -5.78 6.40 33.73
CA ASN A 236 -6.45 7.48 34.45
C ASN A 236 -5.53 8.00 35.58
N GLU A 237 -4.80 9.10 35.34
CA GLU A 237 -4.03 9.82 36.36
C GLU A 237 -4.97 10.65 37.23
N ASN A 238 -5.63 10.01 38.20
CA ASN A 238 -6.24 10.73 39.31
C ASN A 238 -6.46 9.80 40.49
N GLN A 239 -5.43 9.68 41.34
CA GLN A 239 -5.54 9.42 42.78
C GLN A 239 -4.15 9.43 43.40
N GLN A 240 -3.75 10.57 43.96
CA GLN A 240 -2.87 10.63 45.13
C GLN A 240 -2.94 12.02 45.77
N GLN A 241 -4.07 12.28 46.43
CA GLN A 241 -4.14 13.26 47.50
C GLN A 241 -5.03 12.65 48.59
N THR A 242 -4.55 12.74 49.84
CA THR A 242 -5.05 12.08 51.08
C THR A 242 -4.78 10.56 51.10
N GLU A 243 -4.09 9.96 52.08
CA GLU A 243 -4.17 10.14 53.53
C GLU A 243 -2.81 9.83 54.21
N HIS A 244 -2.37 10.75 55.07
CA HIS A 244 -1.61 10.44 56.27
C HIS A 244 -2.64 10.03 57.32
N GLU A 245 -2.52 8.84 57.94
CA GLU A 245 -2.68 8.60 59.39
C GLU A 245 -3.06 7.13 59.73
N LYS A 246 -2.15 6.49 60.50
CA LYS A 246 -2.31 5.45 61.53
C LYS A 246 -3.01 4.11 61.24
N ASP A 247 -2.15 3.07 61.30
CA ASP A 247 -2.09 2.04 62.34
C ASP A 247 -3.25 1.02 62.52
N SER A 248 -2.81 -0.23 62.71
CA SER A 248 -3.47 -1.40 63.33
C SER A 248 -4.28 -2.41 62.48
N LEU A 249 -3.77 -3.65 62.58
CA LEU A 249 -4.40 -4.98 62.61
C LEU A 249 -5.14 -5.59 61.40
N SER A 250 -4.45 -6.60 60.86
CA SER A 250 -4.90 -7.98 60.62
C SER A 250 -5.77 -8.34 59.40
N ASN A 251 -5.24 -9.37 58.72
CA ASN A 251 -5.88 -10.50 58.05
C ASN A 251 -6.44 -10.39 56.61
N GLN A 252 -5.88 -11.33 55.83
CA GLN A 252 -6.49 -12.19 54.80
C GLN A 252 -6.54 -11.76 53.32
N THR A 253 -5.68 -12.47 52.57
CA THR A 253 -5.96 -13.24 51.34
C THR A 253 -6.56 -12.52 50.12
N THR A 254 -5.76 -12.32 49.09
CA THR A 254 -5.73 -13.09 47.82
C THR A 254 -5.10 -12.26 46.69
N SER A 255 -4.38 -12.96 45.82
CA SER A 255 -4.18 -12.68 44.37
C SER A 255 -3.81 -11.26 43.92
N ASN A 256 -2.66 -11.10 43.26
CA ASN A 256 -2.62 -10.69 41.85
C ASN A 256 -1.20 -10.48 41.29
N HIS A 257 -1.09 -10.85 40.01
CA HIS A 257 -0.26 -10.32 38.93
C HIS A 257 1.10 -9.67 39.24
N ALA A 258 2.13 -10.29 38.66
CA ALA A 258 3.46 -9.74 38.53
C ALA A 258 3.47 -8.49 37.63
N MET A 259 3.97 -7.38 38.18
CA MET A 259 4.42 -6.19 37.44
C MET A 259 5.72 -6.51 36.66
N PRO A 260 6.01 -5.80 35.55
CA PRO A 260 7.26 -5.99 34.82
C PRO A 260 8.42 -5.43 35.64
N ASP A 261 9.40 -6.29 35.91
CA ASP A 261 10.62 -5.96 36.65
C ASP A 261 11.49 -4.98 35.83
N HIS A 262 11.52 -3.72 36.26
CA HIS A 262 12.33 -2.63 35.68
C HIS A 262 13.84 -2.95 35.65
N ARG A 263 14.31 -3.97 36.40
CA ARG A 263 15.70 -4.45 36.32
C ARG A 263 15.97 -5.29 35.06
N ASN A 264 14.97 -5.95 34.47
CA ASN A 264 15.16 -6.77 33.27
C ASN A 264 15.18 -5.94 31.99
N THR A 265 14.42 -4.85 31.93
CA THR A 265 14.45 -3.88 30.81
C THR A 265 15.81 -3.19 30.69
N ASN A 266 16.44 -2.83 31.82
CA ASN A 266 17.78 -2.25 31.81
C ASN A 266 18.84 -3.25 31.31
N LYS A 267 18.73 -4.54 31.66
CA LYS A 267 19.65 -5.58 31.15
C LYS A 267 19.48 -5.82 29.64
N ALA A 268 18.25 -5.80 29.15
CA ALA A 268 17.96 -5.96 27.73
C ALA A 268 18.53 -4.78 26.91
N LEU A 269 18.39 -3.54 27.39
CA LEU A 269 18.99 -2.37 26.74
C LEU A 269 20.53 -2.42 26.72
N VAL A 270 21.16 -2.85 27.80
CA VAL A 270 22.62 -3.03 27.85
C VAL A 270 23.09 -4.06 26.82
N LEU A 271 22.37 -5.17 26.67
CA LEU A 271 22.71 -6.23 25.70
C LEU A 271 22.56 -5.74 24.26
N ILE A 272 21.45 -5.06 23.95
CA ILE A 272 21.18 -4.52 22.61
C ILE A 272 22.22 -3.45 22.25
N GLY A 273 22.50 -2.50 23.15
CA GLY A 273 23.53 -1.49 22.93
C GLY A 273 24.91 -2.08 22.69
N SER A 274 25.29 -3.11 23.45
CA SER A 274 26.58 -3.79 23.31
C SER A 274 26.71 -4.53 21.96
N ALA A 275 25.62 -5.18 21.50
CA ALA A 275 25.59 -5.84 20.20
C ALA A 275 25.69 -4.84 19.04
N CYS A 276 24.95 -3.73 19.10
CA CYS A 276 25.03 -2.65 18.11
C CYS A 276 26.43 -2.02 18.04
N ALA A 277 27.10 -1.85 19.18
CA ALA A 277 28.46 -1.32 19.24
C ALA A 277 29.46 -2.22 18.48
N LEU A 278 29.38 -3.54 18.69
CA LEU A 278 30.24 -4.52 18.02
C LEU A 278 29.98 -4.59 16.51
N VAL A 279 28.71 -4.58 16.10
CA VAL A 279 28.34 -4.60 14.68
C VAL A 279 28.82 -3.32 13.97
N GLY A 280 28.65 -2.15 14.60
CA GLY A 280 29.16 -0.89 14.07
C GLY A 280 30.69 -0.90 13.88
N LEU A 281 31.43 -1.45 14.85
CA LEU A 281 32.89 -1.56 14.78
C LEU A 281 33.33 -2.48 13.63
N VAL A 282 32.66 -3.63 13.44
CA VAL A 282 32.95 -4.56 12.33
C VAL A 282 32.69 -3.91 10.98
N ILE A 283 31.57 -3.19 10.82
CA ILE A 283 31.24 -2.47 9.59
C ILE A 283 32.28 -1.38 9.29
N ALA A 284 32.78 -0.68 10.32
CA ALA A 284 33.80 0.34 10.15
C ALA A 284 35.14 -0.26 9.69
N VAL A 285 35.55 -1.41 10.25
CA VAL A 285 36.79 -2.11 9.88
C VAL A 285 36.71 -2.71 8.48
N LEU A 286 35.52 -3.10 8.01
CA LEU A 286 35.29 -3.64 6.66
C LEU A 286 35.18 -2.57 5.56
N GLY A 287 35.54 -1.32 5.85
CA GLY A 287 35.68 -0.25 4.84
C GLY A 287 34.49 0.71 4.72
N ALA A 288 33.45 0.55 5.54
CA ALA A 288 32.28 1.43 5.56
C ALA A 288 32.26 2.33 6.82
N ALA A 289 33.38 3.01 7.09
CA ALA A 289 33.58 3.80 8.32
C ALA A 289 32.53 4.90 8.54
N ILE A 290 32.04 5.54 7.46
CA ILE A 290 31.02 6.60 7.53
C ILE A 290 29.70 6.09 8.15
N VAL A 291 29.39 4.80 7.97
CA VAL A 291 28.17 4.16 8.51
C VAL A 291 28.47 3.42 9.81
N GLY A 292 29.60 2.72 9.89
CA GLY A 292 29.96 1.91 11.05
C GLY A 292 30.26 2.71 12.32
N VAL A 293 30.96 3.85 12.20
CA VAL A 293 31.37 4.66 13.36
C VAL A 293 30.17 5.27 14.11
N PRO A 294 29.17 5.89 13.44
CA PRO A 294 27.97 6.38 14.12
C PRO A 294 27.18 5.27 14.84
N ILE A 295 27.05 4.09 14.23
CA ILE A 295 26.34 2.94 14.82
C ILE A 295 27.08 2.43 16.07
N ALA A 296 28.42 2.39 16.00
CA ALA A 296 29.24 1.98 17.13
C ALA A 296 29.09 2.93 18.33
N ILE A 297 29.11 4.24 18.08
CA ILE A 297 28.96 5.29 19.10
C ILE A 297 27.57 5.23 19.72
N LEU A 298 26.52 5.11 18.91
CA LEU A 298 25.14 5.02 19.42
C LEU A 298 24.92 3.77 20.27
N GLY A 299 25.44 2.62 19.84
CA GLY A 299 25.40 1.38 20.62
C GLY A 299 26.10 1.51 21.98
N ALA A 300 27.28 2.14 22.00
CA ALA A 300 28.01 2.40 23.24
C ALA A 300 27.21 3.33 24.18
N LEU A 301 26.64 4.42 23.67
CA LEU A 301 25.83 5.36 24.47
C LEU A 301 24.60 4.68 25.08
N LEU A 302 23.94 3.78 24.35
CA LEU A 302 22.81 3.00 24.86
C LEU A 302 23.24 2.01 25.96
N ALA A 303 24.39 1.37 25.79
CA ALA A 303 24.94 0.44 26.78
C ALA A 303 25.43 1.14 28.06
N PHE A 304 25.99 2.35 27.94
CA PHE A 304 26.47 3.14 29.08
C PHE A 304 25.37 3.97 29.76
N GLY A 305 24.42 4.52 28.99
CA GLY A 305 23.30 5.29 29.53
C GLY A 305 22.31 4.48 30.35
N SER A 306 22.23 3.16 30.10
CA SER A 306 21.38 2.22 30.85
C SER A 306 22.04 1.65 32.12
N LYS A 307 23.37 1.79 32.26
CA LYS A 307 24.07 1.63 33.55
C LYS A 307 24.00 2.98 34.27
N GLY A 308 22.93 3.20 35.05
CA GLY A 308 22.75 4.42 35.84
C GLY A 308 24.05 4.86 36.53
N ARG A 309 24.34 6.16 36.49
CA ARG A 309 25.48 6.78 37.20
C ARG A 309 25.43 6.30 38.66
N LYS A 310 26.51 5.66 39.12
CA LYS A 310 26.78 5.51 40.55
C LYS A 310 27.05 6.87 41.17
#